data_AF-A0A1B8GMF6-F1
#
_entry.id   AF-A0A1B8GMF6-F1
#
_cell.length_a   1.000
_cell.length_b   1.000
_cell.length_c   1.000
_cell.angle_alpha   90.00
_cell.angle_beta   90.00
_cell.angle_gamma   90.00
#
_symmetry.space_group_name_H-M   'P 1'
#
loop_
_entity.id
_entity.type
_entity.pdbx_description
1 polymer ?
#
loop_
_entity_poly.entity_id
_entity_poly.type
_entity_poly.pdbx_seq_one_letter_code
_entity_poly.pdbx_strand_id
1 'polypeptide(L)'
;MVPSTVFLLASLVPIAAAVKHVEKPTVFVYVCGDETSTSFPGDHASTRRPALSSSGVASGVDSTTAPGSFLTSTTIGDATSTSISIELSTESASPTDSASSTDSDSSTDSASSTDSDSSTIVETPTSSVITTTGSTVSSTSEAPTSSATTLPPTPMSCANAQLSCHNTTAVADLCCFNAPGGQLLLTQFWDTAPSTGPADAWTIHGLWPDRCDGTYDANCDASREYTNITAILNSFGKTDLLTYMDTNWKDYQGNDESFWEHEWGKHGTCISTLDTTCYDNYKPQTEVVDYFEKAVELNKGLNSYKILADAGITPSQTATYTLIQIQNALKAAHGFVPTLGCKSGVLQEIWYHYNVLGSVQTGQFVPTEPDGTKSTCPATGVKYLVKYATGTPSGTATAPAPTGTGAPFSGKGFLQAYTSGSNKGCLIGAGTWYTTGTCAGYTATESGAGFTLKSSKGDCGIVDSVFTCAAGVTPSVFTDSAGLLAYEGSSNFYTTAVPSGSVQGKVTTAQQAVLVTFKWQST
;
A
#
# COMPACT_ATOMS: atom_id res chain seq x y z
N MET A 1 5.65 43.17 -65.35
CA MET A 1 5.08 44.46 -64.88
C MET A 1 4.59 44.25 -63.45
N VAL A 2 5.13 45.03 -62.50
CA VAL A 2 4.76 45.31 -61.08
C VAL A 2 3.66 44.42 -60.46
N PRO A 3 3.85 43.80 -59.26
CA PRO A 3 3.84 44.51 -57.95
C PRO A 3 4.73 43.88 -56.87
N SER A 4 4.88 44.36 -55.64
CA SER A 4 4.80 45.67 -54.97
C SER A 4 5.46 45.41 -53.61
N THR A 5 6.36 46.29 -53.20
CA THR A 5 7.15 46.20 -51.97
C THR A 5 6.43 46.92 -50.84
N VAL A 6 6.22 46.26 -49.68
CA VAL A 6 6.20 46.93 -48.36
C VAL A 6 6.78 45.98 -47.32
N PHE A 7 7.99 46.30 -46.87
CA PHE A 7 8.60 45.79 -45.64
C PHE A 7 8.18 46.70 -44.48
N LEU A 8 7.67 46.14 -43.39
CA LEU A 8 7.57 46.84 -42.11
C LEU A 8 8.53 46.15 -41.12
N LEU A 9 9.57 46.89 -40.71
CA LEU A 9 10.40 46.54 -39.56
C LEU A 9 9.60 46.77 -38.27
N ALA A 10 9.50 45.75 -37.41
CA ALA A 10 9.14 45.92 -36.01
C ALA A 10 10.42 45.82 -35.15
N SER A 11 10.75 46.92 -34.49
CA SER A 11 11.82 47.04 -33.51
C SER A 11 11.56 46.18 -32.27
N LEU A 12 12.55 45.38 -31.88
CA LEU A 12 12.64 44.72 -30.58
C LEU A 12 13.09 45.75 -29.53
N VAL A 13 12.26 45.99 -28.51
CA VAL A 13 12.65 46.61 -27.23
C VAL A 13 12.57 45.52 -26.15
N PRO A 14 13.59 45.34 -25.31
CA PRO A 14 13.56 44.35 -24.23
C PRO A 14 12.81 44.91 -23.02
N ILE A 15 11.79 44.20 -22.55
CA ILE A 15 11.13 44.51 -21.27
C ILE A 15 11.92 43.83 -20.16
N ALA A 16 12.62 44.64 -19.38
CA ALA A 16 13.21 44.26 -18.11
C ALA A 16 12.29 44.67 -16.94
N ALA A 17 12.29 43.82 -15.91
CA ALA A 17 11.91 44.03 -14.52
C ALA A 17 10.42 44.01 -14.12
N ALA A 18 10.04 42.95 -13.39
CA ALA A 18 9.42 43.05 -12.06
C ALA A 18 9.47 41.68 -11.35
N VAL A 19 10.64 41.27 -10.86
CA VAL A 19 10.72 40.20 -9.85
C VAL A 19 10.43 40.85 -8.49
N LYS A 20 9.22 40.63 -7.96
CA LYS A 20 8.96 40.93 -6.55
C LYS A 20 9.76 39.93 -5.72
N HIS A 21 10.67 40.47 -4.90
CA HIS A 21 11.29 39.75 -3.80
C HIS A 21 10.19 39.18 -2.90
N VAL A 22 10.09 37.86 -2.83
CA VAL A 22 9.45 37.17 -1.71
C VAL A 22 10.54 37.07 -0.64
N GLU A 23 10.36 37.83 0.45
CA GLU A 23 11.17 37.67 1.65
C GLU A 23 11.01 36.23 2.16
N LYS A 24 12.14 35.54 2.31
CA LYS A 24 12.20 34.23 2.95
C LYS A 24 11.76 34.38 4.40
N PRO A 25 10.98 33.44 4.98
CA PRO A 25 10.76 33.44 6.41
C PRO A 25 12.11 33.24 7.12
N THR A 26 12.45 34.19 7.99
CA THR A 26 13.57 34.12 8.91
C THR A 26 13.33 32.94 9.86
N VAL A 27 14.03 31.83 9.63
CA VAL A 27 14.10 30.72 10.59
C VAL A 27 15.06 31.15 11.71
N PHE A 28 14.55 31.29 12.91
CA PHE A 28 15.39 31.40 14.11
C PHE A 28 16.07 30.06 14.35
N VAL A 29 17.36 29.98 14.02
CA VAL A 29 18.24 28.90 14.45
C VAL A 29 18.63 29.17 15.90
N TYR A 30 18.06 28.42 16.83
CA TYR A 30 18.65 28.33 18.17
C TYR A 30 19.91 27.47 18.07
N VAL A 31 21.07 28.13 18.12
CA VAL A 31 22.36 27.49 18.37
C VAL A 31 22.42 27.23 19.88
N CYS A 32 22.17 25.99 20.31
CA CYS A 32 22.60 25.57 21.64
C CYS A 32 24.12 25.37 21.59
N GLY A 33 24.80 26.14 22.45
CA GLY A 33 26.25 26.13 22.60
C GLY A 33 26.77 24.77 23.08
N ASP A 34 27.97 24.49 22.61
CA ASP A 34 28.88 23.42 22.98
C ASP A 34 29.29 23.60 24.45
N GLU A 35 28.93 22.67 25.33
CA GLU A 35 29.50 22.57 26.69
C GLU A 35 30.49 21.41 26.68
N THR A 36 31.74 21.81 26.84
CA THR A 36 32.95 21.01 26.80
C THR A 36 33.02 19.92 27.87
N SER A 37 33.62 18.82 27.46
CA SER A 37 34.15 17.71 28.26
C SER A 37 34.73 18.07 29.63
N THR A 38 34.36 17.30 30.65
CA THR A 38 35.27 16.96 31.76
C THR A 38 35.34 15.45 31.92
N SER A 39 36.54 14.93 31.68
CA SER A 39 36.99 13.56 31.95
C SER A 39 37.32 13.36 33.43
N PHE A 40 37.13 12.15 33.98
CA PHE A 40 38.10 11.34 34.76
C PHE A 40 37.44 10.07 35.37
N PRO A 41 38.20 9.03 35.81
CA PRO A 41 38.06 7.68 35.25
C PRO A 41 37.85 6.54 36.29
N GLY A 42 37.71 5.31 35.77
CA GLY A 42 38.00 4.04 36.45
C GLY A 42 36.84 3.45 37.28
N ASP A 43 36.67 2.15 37.44
CA ASP A 43 37.37 0.98 36.93
C ASP A 43 36.55 -0.27 37.29
N HIS A 44 36.79 -1.37 36.57
CA HIS A 44 36.60 -2.77 36.95
C HIS A 44 35.20 -3.42 37.20
N ALA A 45 34.85 -4.25 36.21
CA ALA A 45 34.71 -5.72 36.28
C ALA A 45 33.49 -6.41 36.94
N SER A 46 32.74 -7.08 36.05
CA SER A 46 32.38 -8.50 36.07
C SER A 46 31.70 -9.08 37.32
N THR A 47 30.46 -9.59 37.17
CA THR A 47 30.19 -11.05 37.23
C THR A 47 28.71 -11.39 36.92
N ARG A 48 28.52 -12.68 36.66
CA ARG A 48 27.40 -13.40 36.04
C ARG A 48 26.05 -13.38 36.81
N ARG A 49 24.97 -13.50 36.02
CA ARG A 49 23.76 -14.36 36.11
C ARG A 49 23.61 -15.27 37.37
N PRO A 50 22.37 -15.68 37.80
CA PRO A 50 21.21 -15.97 36.95
C PRO A 50 19.80 -15.64 37.52
N ALA A 51 18.79 -15.92 36.69
CA ALA A 51 17.36 -15.96 36.96
C ALA A 51 16.92 -17.06 37.94
N LEU A 52 15.74 -16.87 38.56
CA LEU A 52 14.67 -17.84 38.90
C LEU A 52 13.65 -17.12 39.81
N SER A 53 12.43 -16.87 39.32
CA SER A 53 11.22 -17.70 39.47
C SER A 53 10.40 -17.38 40.72
N SER A 54 9.14 -17.07 40.41
CA SER A 54 7.96 -16.86 41.24
C SER A 54 7.62 -17.98 42.24
N SER A 55 7.11 -17.57 43.41
CA SER A 55 6.06 -18.15 44.29
C SER A 55 6.30 -17.55 45.68
N GLY A 56 5.37 -17.09 46.50
CA GLY A 56 3.91 -16.99 46.52
C GLY A 56 3.51 -16.62 47.97
N VAL A 57 2.44 -15.84 48.10
CA VAL A 57 1.46 -15.79 49.23
C VAL A 57 1.95 -15.47 50.65
N ALA A 58 1.49 -14.34 51.21
CA ALA A 58 0.53 -14.27 52.33
C ALA A 58 0.52 -12.90 53.05
N SER A 59 -0.65 -12.26 53.00
CA SER A 59 -1.40 -11.58 54.07
C SER A 59 -0.70 -10.70 55.12
N GLY A 60 -1.20 -9.46 55.30
CA GLY A 60 -1.26 -8.86 56.64
C GLY A 60 -1.32 -7.32 56.75
N VAL A 61 -2.51 -6.75 56.58
CA VAL A 61 -3.20 -5.69 57.39
C VAL A 61 -2.45 -4.43 57.89
N ASP A 62 -3.11 -3.28 57.67
CA ASP A 62 -3.13 -2.01 58.45
C ASP A 62 -1.83 -1.21 58.61
N SER A 63 -1.81 0.13 58.67
CA SER A 63 -2.74 1.22 58.38
C SER A 63 -1.95 2.53 58.64
N THR A 64 -2.47 3.64 58.10
CA THR A 64 -2.28 5.03 58.57
C THR A 64 -1.05 5.87 58.15
N THR A 65 -1.40 7.11 57.75
CA THR A 65 -0.70 8.40 57.95
C THR A 65 0.28 8.93 56.87
N ALA A 66 -0.26 9.75 55.96
CA ALA A 66 0.35 11.03 55.54
C ALA A 66 -0.06 12.13 56.55
N PRO A 67 0.56 13.33 56.68
CA PRO A 67 1.22 14.11 55.62
C PRO A 67 2.51 14.88 56.06
N GLY A 68 3.15 15.57 55.11
CA GLY A 68 4.25 16.49 55.40
C GLY A 68 4.76 17.24 54.18
N SER A 69 4.09 18.35 53.85
CA SER A 69 4.54 19.35 52.89
C SER A 69 5.87 19.99 53.32
N PHE A 70 6.79 20.18 52.38
CA PHE A 70 7.85 21.20 52.49
C PHE A 70 7.76 22.15 51.30
N LEU A 71 7.42 23.39 51.61
CA LEU A 71 7.54 24.56 50.77
C LEU A 71 9.02 24.97 50.73
N THR A 72 9.56 25.23 49.55
CA THR A 72 10.61 26.23 49.37
C THR A 72 10.26 27.11 48.18
N SER A 73 10.05 28.39 48.50
CA SER A 73 9.85 29.50 47.58
C SER A 73 11.22 30.04 47.18
N THR A 74 11.40 30.37 45.90
CA THR A 74 12.40 31.35 45.47
C THR A 74 11.79 32.16 44.33
N THR A 75 11.58 33.44 44.62
CA THR A 75 11.08 34.50 43.73
C THR A 75 12.20 35.11 42.90
N ILE A 76 12.07 35.13 41.57
CA ILE A 76 12.56 36.12 40.58
C ILE A 76 11.72 35.83 39.32
N GLY A 77 11.12 36.72 38.53
CA GLY A 77 11.04 38.17 38.43
C GLY A 77 10.10 38.45 37.25
N ASP A 78 9.49 39.61 37.28
CA ASP A 78 8.35 40.08 36.49
C ASP A 78 8.62 40.16 34.97
N ALA A 79 7.63 39.78 34.14
CA ALA A 79 7.49 40.22 32.76
C ALA A 79 6.02 40.09 32.32
N THR A 80 5.32 41.21 32.43
CA THR A 80 3.98 41.52 31.93
C THR A 80 3.73 41.02 30.50
N SER A 81 2.70 40.19 30.31
CA SER A 81 2.03 39.98 29.02
C SER A 81 0.62 40.57 29.10
N THR A 82 0.37 41.56 28.27
CA THR A 82 -0.91 42.25 28.10
C THR A 82 -1.88 41.33 27.37
N SER A 83 -2.90 40.82 28.06
CA SER A 83 -4.05 40.14 27.45
C SER A 83 -5.12 41.18 27.07
N ILE A 84 -5.40 41.27 25.77
CA ILE A 84 -6.58 41.96 25.24
C ILE A 84 -7.72 40.94 25.25
N SER A 85 -8.65 41.10 26.20
CA SER A 85 -9.95 40.43 26.18
C SER A 85 -10.93 41.31 25.40
N ILE A 86 -11.45 40.78 24.30
CA ILE A 86 -12.65 41.34 23.66
C ILE A 86 -13.81 40.46 24.13
N GLU A 87 -14.62 41.00 25.04
CA GLU A 87 -15.96 40.49 25.30
C GLU A 87 -16.86 40.85 24.13
N LEU A 88 -17.63 39.88 23.65
CA LEU A 88 -18.84 40.16 22.90
C LEU A 88 -20.02 39.44 23.56
N SER A 89 -20.87 40.25 24.16
CA SER A 89 -22.17 39.90 24.70
C SER A 89 -23.18 39.68 23.56
N THR A 90 -24.15 38.78 23.76
CA THR A 90 -25.58 38.84 23.35
C THR A 90 -26.16 37.44 23.56
N GLU A 91 -26.99 37.23 24.59
CA GLU A 91 -28.44 37.48 24.69
C GLU A 91 -29.22 36.17 24.52
N SER A 92 -29.91 35.81 25.60
CA SER A 92 -30.84 34.70 25.70
C SER A 92 -32.16 35.04 25.02
N ALA A 93 -32.80 34.05 24.37
CA ALA A 93 -34.24 33.89 24.46
C ALA A 93 -34.63 32.46 24.02
N SER A 94 -35.14 31.68 24.97
CA SER A 94 -36.08 30.58 24.69
C SER A 94 -37.44 31.16 24.30
N PRO A 95 -38.32 30.35 23.70
CA PRO A 95 -39.41 29.85 24.53
C PRO A 95 -39.73 28.35 24.35
N THR A 96 -40.31 27.85 25.44
CA THR A 96 -41.19 26.68 25.64
C THR A 96 -42.20 26.52 24.48
N ASP A 97 -42.74 25.34 24.15
CA ASP A 97 -43.44 24.40 25.03
C ASP A 97 -43.82 23.08 24.30
N SER A 98 -43.76 22.00 25.09
CA SER A 98 -44.80 20.96 25.25
C SER A 98 -45.06 19.81 24.24
N ALA A 99 -45.36 18.68 24.90
CA ALA A 99 -46.00 17.41 24.51
C ALA A 99 -45.08 16.33 23.90
N SER A 100 -44.58 15.35 24.68
CA SER A 100 -45.26 14.23 25.37
C SER A 100 -45.87 13.18 24.43
N SER A 101 -45.17 12.05 24.27
CA SER A 101 -45.78 10.72 24.27
C SER A 101 -44.71 9.67 24.51
N THR A 102 -44.88 8.97 25.62
CA THR A 102 -44.34 7.67 25.98
C THR A 102 -44.73 6.60 24.96
N ASP A 103 -43.86 5.60 24.78
CA ASP A 103 -44.15 4.14 24.75
C ASP A 103 -42.86 3.46 24.24
N SER A 104 -42.00 2.93 25.12
CA SER A 104 -42.07 1.58 25.70
C SER A 104 -41.68 0.47 24.72
N ASP A 105 -40.39 0.16 24.72
CA ASP A 105 -39.87 -1.18 24.43
C ASP A 105 -40.52 -2.22 25.36
N SER A 106 -40.96 -3.34 24.79
CA SER A 106 -40.61 -4.66 25.36
C SER A 106 -40.89 -5.76 24.35
N SER A 107 -39.80 -6.44 24.04
CA SER A 107 -39.71 -7.77 23.47
C SER A 107 -40.18 -8.84 24.46
N THR A 108 -40.81 -9.90 23.93
CA THR A 108 -40.60 -11.34 24.19
C THR A 108 -41.88 -12.11 23.85
N ASP A 109 -41.84 -13.02 22.88
CA ASP A 109 -41.87 -14.46 23.19
C ASP A 109 -41.73 -15.33 21.94
N SER A 110 -41.06 -16.45 22.15
CA SER A 110 -40.76 -17.51 21.20
C SER A 110 -41.96 -18.45 21.01
N ALA A 111 -42.11 -19.06 19.84
CA ALA A 111 -42.19 -20.53 19.69
C ALA A 111 -42.54 -20.97 18.25
N SER A 112 -41.96 -22.14 17.93
CA SER A 112 -41.90 -22.96 16.73
C SER A 112 -43.21 -23.53 16.15
N SER A 113 -43.21 -23.85 14.86
CA SER A 113 -43.63 -25.13 14.21
C SER A 113 -43.58 -24.95 12.68
N THR A 114 -42.67 -25.61 11.96
CA THR A 114 -42.74 -26.94 11.28
C THR A 114 -43.68 -27.04 10.06
N ASP A 115 -43.10 -27.67 9.03
CA ASP A 115 -43.68 -28.27 7.82
C ASP A 115 -44.00 -27.38 6.62
N SER A 116 -43.86 -27.80 5.36
CA SER A 116 -43.11 -28.82 4.61
C SER A 116 -43.69 -28.73 3.17
N ASP A 117 -42.91 -29.16 2.17
CA ASP A 117 -43.29 -29.47 0.78
C ASP A 117 -43.62 -28.31 -0.17
N SER A 118 -42.83 -28.05 -1.22
CA SER A 118 -42.50 -28.89 -2.40
C SER A 118 -43.71 -29.21 -3.28
N SER A 119 -43.82 -28.56 -4.44
CA SER A 119 -43.67 -29.25 -5.73
C SER A 119 -43.99 -28.34 -6.92
N THR A 120 -43.07 -28.42 -7.88
CA THR A 120 -43.15 -28.01 -9.29
C THR A 120 -44.25 -28.76 -10.05
N ILE A 121 -44.98 -28.08 -10.94
CA ILE A 121 -45.49 -28.67 -12.18
C ILE A 121 -45.27 -27.70 -13.35
N VAL A 122 -44.53 -28.21 -14.33
CA VAL A 122 -44.37 -27.73 -15.70
C VAL A 122 -45.55 -28.26 -16.51
N GLU A 123 -46.21 -27.43 -17.34
CA GLU A 123 -46.54 -27.78 -18.73
C GLU A 123 -47.15 -26.58 -19.49
N THR A 124 -46.72 -26.49 -20.75
CA THR A 124 -47.16 -25.57 -21.82
C THR A 124 -48.01 -26.38 -22.83
N PRO A 125 -48.34 -25.89 -24.03
CA PRO A 125 -49.26 -24.80 -24.38
C PRO A 125 -50.38 -25.30 -25.32
N THR A 126 -51.50 -24.59 -25.48
CA THR A 126 -52.33 -24.75 -26.69
C THR A 126 -52.99 -23.44 -27.11
N SER A 127 -52.87 -23.16 -28.41
CA SER A 127 -53.47 -22.05 -29.15
C SER A 127 -54.98 -22.26 -29.35
N SER A 128 -55.76 -21.17 -29.42
CA SER A 128 -56.68 -20.88 -30.55
C SER A 128 -57.46 -19.56 -30.39
N VAL A 129 -57.30 -18.72 -31.42
CA VAL A 129 -58.34 -17.96 -32.16
C VAL A 129 -59.19 -16.89 -31.45
N ILE A 130 -58.76 -15.64 -31.67
CA ILE A 130 -59.49 -14.44 -32.14
C ILE A 130 -61.02 -14.42 -31.97
N THR A 131 -61.51 -13.48 -31.16
CA THR A 131 -62.74 -12.74 -31.45
C THR A 131 -62.57 -11.28 -31.04
N THR A 132 -62.75 -10.40 -32.02
CA THR A 132 -62.59 -8.96 -31.98
C THR A 132 -63.85 -8.30 -31.41
N THR A 133 -63.71 -7.53 -30.33
CA THR A 133 -64.64 -6.44 -30.00
C THR A 133 -63.81 -5.24 -29.55
N GLY A 134 -63.87 -4.18 -30.34
CA GLY A 134 -63.11 -2.96 -30.16
C GLY A 134 -63.55 -2.17 -28.94
N SER A 135 -62.58 -1.83 -28.09
CA SER A 135 -62.66 -0.73 -27.15
C SER A 135 -61.60 0.29 -27.55
N THR A 136 -62.07 1.47 -27.95
CA THR A 136 -61.26 2.65 -28.21
C THR A 136 -60.60 3.10 -26.91
N VAL A 137 -59.27 2.97 -26.81
CA VAL A 137 -58.46 3.62 -25.78
C VAL A 137 -57.42 4.48 -26.48
N SER A 138 -57.49 5.78 -26.22
CA SER A 138 -56.57 6.80 -26.71
C SER A 138 -55.12 6.42 -26.43
N SER A 139 -54.32 6.40 -27.49
CA SER A 139 -52.86 6.35 -27.41
C SER A 139 -52.33 7.73 -27.01
N THR A 140 -52.02 7.92 -25.73
CA THR A 140 -50.99 8.87 -25.32
C THR A 140 -49.70 8.08 -25.11
N SER A 141 -48.74 8.27 -26.01
CA SER A 141 -47.38 7.79 -25.83
C SER A 141 -46.72 8.57 -24.70
N GLU A 142 -46.76 8.03 -23.48
CA GLU A 142 -45.78 8.44 -22.47
C GLU A 142 -44.45 7.76 -22.82
N ALA A 143 -43.47 8.60 -23.15
CA ALA A 143 -42.07 8.21 -23.18
C ALA A 143 -41.68 7.62 -21.82
N PRO A 144 -40.78 6.63 -21.76
CA PRO A 144 -40.32 6.10 -20.49
C PRO A 144 -39.72 7.25 -19.69
N THR A 145 -40.35 7.55 -18.55
CA THR A 145 -39.85 8.48 -17.55
C THR A 145 -38.41 8.12 -17.22
N SER A 146 -37.55 9.12 -17.30
CA SER A 146 -36.12 9.10 -17.03
C SER A 146 -35.73 8.07 -15.97
N SER A 147 -34.82 7.16 -16.33
CA SER A 147 -33.95 6.54 -15.37
C SER A 147 -33.41 7.65 -14.47
N ALA A 148 -33.74 7.60 -13.17
CA ALA A 148 -33.09 8.46 -12.19
C ALA A 148 -31.60 8.19 -12.30
N THR A 149 -30.85 9.13 -12.85
CA THR A 149 -29.40 9.11 -12.83
C THR A 149 -29.01 9.22 -11.36
N THR A 150 -28.88 8.08 -10.68
CA THR A 150 -28.30 8.03 -9.33
C THR A 150 -26.92 8.65 -9.45
N LEU A 151 -26.76 9.82 -8.85
CA LEU A 151 -25.48 10.49 -8.74
C LEU A 151 -24.47 9.50 -8.14
N PRO A 152 -23.19 9.54 -8.58
CA PRO A 152 -22.17 8.68 -7.99
C PRO A 152 -22.10 8.92 -6.47
N PRO A 153 -21.82 7.88 -5.66
CA PRO A 153 -21.64 8.07 -4.23
C PRO A 153 -20.50 9.07 -4.00
N THR A 154 -20.72 10.05 -3.13
CA THR A 154 -19.73 11.09 -2.85
C THR A 154 -19.49 11.21 -1.35
N PRO A 155 -18.23 11.28 -0.89
CA PRO A 155 -17.93 11.61 0.50
C PRO A 155 -18.55 12.96 0.88
N MET A 156 -19.01 13.08 2.13
CA MET A 156 -19.54 14.33 2.65
C MET A 156 -18.48 15.46 2.59
N SER A 157 -18.93 16.68 2.29
CA SER A 157 -18.07 17.86 2.23
C SER A 157 -17.84 18.48 3.60
N CYS A 158 -16.58 18.72 3.96
CA CYS A 158 -16.20 19.29 5.26
C CYS A 158 -16.00 20.81 5.19
N ALA A 159 -17.02 21.57 5.57
CA ALA A 159 -16.98 23.04 5.52
C ALA A 159 -16.03 23.67 6.56
N ASN A 160 -15.86 23.04 7.73
CA ASN A 160 -15.01 23.53 8.82
C ASN A 160 -14.04 22.44 9.29
N ALA A 161 -13.28 21.89 8.34
CA ALA A 161 -12.29 20.85 8.62
C ALA A 161 -11.31 21.30 9.71
N GLN A 162 -11.10 20.44 10.71
CA GLN A 162 -10.10 20.62 11.76
C GLN A 162 -9.00 19.58 11.60
N LEU A 163 -7.79 19.93 12.03
CA LEU A 163 -6.67 19.00 12.00
C LEU A 163 -6.81 17.99 13.14
N SER A 164 -6.85 16.70 12.82
CA SER A 164 -6.93 15.62 13.81
C SER A 164 -5.75 15.67 14.80
N CYS A 165 -5.98 15.24 16.05
CA CYS A 165 -5.01 15.31 17.17
C CYS A 165 -4.66 16.72 17.69
N HIS A 166 -5.28 17.78 17.18
CA HIS A 166 -5.09 19.16 17.68
C HIS A 166 -6.35 19.73 18.36
N ASN A 167 -7.42 18.95 18.46
CA ASN A 167 -8.64 19.37 19.15
C ASN A 167 -8.43 19.36 20.68
N THR A 168 -8.92 20.40 21.36
CA THR A 168 -8.91 20.49 22.83
C THR A 168 -10.24 20.09 23.47
N THR A 169 -11.26 19.86 22.65
CA THR A 169 -12.61 19.45 23.06
C THR A 169 -13.08 18.31 22.16
N ALA A 170 -14.04 17.51 22.64
CA ALA A 170 -14.60 16.43 21.84
C ALA A 170 -15.28 17.00 20.58
N VAL A 171 -14.97 16.41 19.42
CA VAL A 171 -15.58 16.76 18.13
C VAL A 171 -16.70 15.77 17.86
N ALA A 172 -17.91 16.27 17.60
CA ALA A 172 -19.09 15.42 17.38
C ALA A 172 -19.18 14.88 15.95
N ASP A 173 -18.77 15.67 14.95
CA ASP A 173 -18.79 15.27 13.54
C ASP A 173 -17.52 14.50 13.20
N LEU A 174 -17.61 13.17 13.26
CA LEU A 174 -16.52 12.26 12.93
C LEU A 174 -16.42 11.92 11.44
N CYS A 175 -17.34 12.41 10.61
CA CYS A 175 -17.23 12.32 9.15
C CYS A 175 -16.26 13.38 8.60
N CYS A 176 -16.08 14.48 9.34
CA CYS A 176 -15.15 15.54 9.01
C CYS A 176 -13.97 15.68 9.98
N PHE A 177 -13.81 14.73 10.90
CA PHE A 177 -12.74 14.70 11.86
C PHE A 177 -12.32 13.27 12.20
N ASN A 178 -11.04 12.94 12.00
CA ASN A 178 -10.51 11.62 12.32
C ASN A 178 -10.30 11.49 13.84
N ALA A 179 -11.12 10.67 14.50
CA ALA A 179 -10.98 10.32 15.91
C ALA A 179 -11.74 9.00 16.23
N PRO A 180 -11.26 8.16 17.17
CA PRO A 180 -10.06 8.38 18.01
C PRO A 180 -8.74 8.16 17.25
N GLY A 181 -8.77 7.48 16.10
CA GLY A 181 -7.63 7.25 15.22
C GLY A 181 -7.23 8.49 14.40
N GLY A 182 -6.75 9.52 15.09
CA GLY A 182 -6.46 10.83 14.50
C GLY A 182 -5.10 10.93 13.82
N GLN A 183 -4.17 10.02 14.08
CA GLN A 183 -2.87 9.99 13.41
C GLN A 183 -2.88 8.86 12.37
N LEU A 184 -2.68 9.22 11.10
CA LEU A 184 -2.68 8.27 10.00
C LEU A 184 -1.25 7.93 9.60
N LEU A 185 -0.95 6.65 9.52
CA LEU A 185 0.36 6.12 9.17
C LEU A 185 0.30 5.46 7.79
N LEU A 186 0.99 6.02 6.80
CA LEU A 186 1.31 5.26 5.59
C LEU A 186 2.54 4.39 5.88
N THR A 187 2.35 3.07 5.90
CA THR A 187 3.41 2.12 6.19
C THR A 187 3.88 1.42 4.92
N GLN A 188 5.20 1.26 4.79
CA GLN A 188 5.85 0.68 3.62
C GLN A 188 6.80 -0.44 4.01
N PHE A 189 6.92 -1.45 3.15
CA PHE A 189 7.82 -2.59 3.26
C PHE A 189 9.01 -2.53 2.29
N TRP A 190 10.12 -3.07 2.77
CA TRP A 190 11.27 -3.48 1.97
C TRP A 190 11.54 -4.98 2.16
N ASP A 191 10.76 -5.79 1.45
CA ASP A 191 10.88 -7.24 1.50
C ASP A 191 12.04 -7.73 0.64
N THR A 192 12.97 -8.47 1.24
CA THR A 192 14.14 -9.04 0.54
C THR A 192 14.19 -10.57 0.62
N ALA A 193 13.51 -11.20 1.58
CA ALA A 193 13.50 -12.64 1.79
C ALA A 193 12.13 -13.16 2.27
N PRO A 194 11.21 -13.50 1.34
CA PRO A 194 11.33 -13.37 -0.11
C PRO A 194 11.27 -11.91 -0.56
N SER A 195 11.78 -11.62 -1.76
CA SER A 195 11.65 -10.28 -2.35
C SER A 195 10.28 -10.11 -3.00
N THR A 196 9.66 -8.94 -2.80
CA THR A 196 8.36 -8.56 -3.41
C THR A 196 8.46 -7.21 -4.12
N GLY A 197 7.52 -6.95 -5.04
CA GLY A 197 7.41 -5.69 -5.77
C GLY A 197 8.65 -5.33 -6.63
N PRO A 198 8.74 -4.10 -7.15
CA PRO A 198 9.89 -3.69 -7.94
C PRO A 198 11.20 -3.72 -7.14
N ALA A 199 12.32 -4.02 -7.82
CA ALA A 199 13.65 -4.09 -7.21
C ALA A 199 14.13 -2.74 -6.64
N ASP A 200 13.56 -1.65 -7.15
CA ASP A 200 13.87 -0.26 -6.88
C ASP A 200 12.66 0.50 -6.28
N ALA A 201 11.75 -0.22 -5.62
CA ALA A 201 10.61 0.40 -4.95
C ALA A 201 10.33 -0.26 -3.59
N TRP A 202 9.95 0.59 -2.64
CA TRP A 202 9.25 0.17 -1.44
C TRP A 202 7.80 -0.14 -1.79
N THR A 203 7.24 -1.17 -1.15
CA THR A 203 5.84 -1.59 -1.33
C THR A 203 5.00 -1.09 -0.16
N ILE A 204 3.68 -0.97 -0.34
CA ILE A 204 2.73 -0.63 0.70
C ILE A 204 2.59 -1.81 1.65
N HIS A 205 2.65 -1.51 2.95
CA HIS A 205 2.16 -2.39 4.01
C HIS A 205 0.69 -2.05 4.29
N GLY A 206 0.39 -0.80 4.66
CA GLY A 206 -0.99 -0.34 4.82
C GLY A 206 -1.14 1.16 5.12
N LEU A 207 -2.36 1.55 5.44
CA LEU A 207 -2.73 2.86 5.98
C LEU A 207 -3.45 2.66 7.31
N TRP A 208 -2.85 3.12 8.41
CA TRP A 208 -3.31 2.77 9.76
C TRP A 208 -3.73 3.99 10.57
N PRO A 209 -4.87 3.92 11.29
CA PRO A 209 -5.31 4.97 12.20
C PRO A 209 -4.84 4.69 13.64
N ASP A 210 -3.80 5.38 14.07
CA ASP A 210 -3.37 5.40 15.46
C ASP A 210 -4.08 6.52 16.23
N ARG A 211 -4.28 6.29 17.52
CA ARG A 211 -4.74 7.30 18.45
C ARG A 211 -3.62 8.31 18.67
N CYS A 212 -4.01 9.53 19.04
CA CYS A 212 -3.06 10.63 19.22
C CYS A 212 -2.03 10.42 20.35
N ASP A 213 -2.18 9.37 21.17
CA ASP A 213 -1.24 8.95 22.21
C ASP A 213 -0.32 7.79 21.80
N GLY A 214 -0.38 7.35 20.53
CA GLY A 214 0.41 6.25 19.98
C GLY A 214 -0.12 4.85 20.28
N THR A 215 -1.29 4.74 20.90
CA THR A 215 -2.06 3.47 20.93
C THR A 215 -2.92 3.32 19.68
N TYR A 216 -3.48 2.15 19.40
CA TYR A 216 -4.31 1.94 18.22
C TYR A 216 -5.48 1.01 18.50
N ASP A 217 -6.55 1.18 17.74
CA ASP A 217 -7.68 0.26 17.69
C ASP A 217 -7.52 -0.70 16.50
N ALA A 218 -8.14 -1.87 16.57
CA ALA A 218 -8.08 -2.89 15.54
C ALA A 218 -9.40 -3.64 15.41
N ASN A 219 -9.76 -4.01 14.18
CA ASN A 219 -10.99 -4.76 13.86
C ASN A 219 -12.25 -4.06 14.41
N CYS A 220 -12.40 -2.77 14.09
CA CYS A 220 -13.37 -1.90 14.75
C CYS A 220 -14.83 -2.16 14.31
N ASP A 221 -15.03 -2.83 13.17
CA ASP A 221 -16.36 -3.13 12.66
C ASP A 221 -16.39 -4.43 11.86
N ALA A 222 -16.75 -5.53 12.54
CA ALA A 222 -16.88 -6.85 11.94
C ALA A 222 -17.97 -6.93 10.86
N SER A 223 -18.94 -6.02 10.84
CA SER A 223 -20.00 -6.01 9.81
C SER A 223 -19.52 -5.50 8.45
N ARG A 224 -18.38 -4.78 8.45
CA ARG A 224 -17.69 -4.28 7.25
C ARG A 224 -16.40 -5.04 6.96
N GLU A 225 -16.15 -6.18 7.59
CA GLU A 225 -15.07 -7.07 7.17
C GLU A 225 -15.45 -7.81 5.89
N TYR A 226 -14.56 -7.81 4.91
CA TYR A 226 -14.80 -8.39 3.59
C TYR A 226 -13.71 -9.38 3.23
N THR A 227 -14.07 -10.41 2.46
CA THR A 227 -13.18 -11.48 1.98
C THR A 227 -13.10 -11.53 0.45
N ASN A 228 -13.28 -10.37 -0.18
CA ASN A 228 -13.39 -10.22 -1.62
C ASN A 228 -13.02 -8.80 -2.11
N ILE A 229 -11.99 -8.20 -1.53
CA ILE A 229 -11.45 -6.87 -1.90
C ILE A 229 -11.23 -6.75 -3.41
N THR A 230 -10.59 -7.74 -4.05
CA THR A 230 -10.39 -7.72 -5.52
C THR A 230 -11.71 -7.60 -6.28
N ALA A 231 -12.74 -8.33 -5.85
CA ALA A 231 -14.05 -8.29 -6.50
C ALA A 231 -14.75 -6.95 -6.26
N ILE A 232 -14.64 -6.38 -5.06
CA ILE A 232 -15.15 -5.05 -4.72
C ILE A 232 -14.53 -4.01 -5.66
N LEU A 233 -13.20 -3.91 -5.72
CA LEU A 233 -12.52 -2.92 -6.56
C LEU A 233 -12.87 -3.08 -8.05
N ASN A 234 -12.97 -4.32 -8.56
CA ASN A 234 -13.42 -4.59 -9.92
C ASN A 234 -14.88 -4.13 -10.17
N SER A 235 -15.78 -4.31 -9.21
CA SER A 235 -17.19 -3.89 -9.34
C SER A 235 -17.37 -2.37 -9.43
N PHE A 236 -16.36 -1.60 -9.00
CA PHE A 236 -16.29 -0.15 -9.14
C PHE A 236 -15.44 0.28 -10.35
N GLY A 237 -14.97 -0.66 -11.18
CA GLY A 237 -14.16 -0.37 -12.36
C GLY A 237 -12.76 0.14 -12.04
N LYS A 238 -12.23 -0.15 -10.85
CA LYS A 238 -10.94 0.37 -10.37
C LYS A 238 -9.76 -0.51 -10.81
N THR A 239 -9.69 -0.80 -12.11
CA THR A 239 -8.67 -1.70 -12.70
C THR A 239 -7.25 -1.15 -12.56
N ASP A 240 -7.08 0.17 -12.69
CA ASP A 240 -5.77 0.82 -12.55
C ASP A 240 -5.26 0.80 -11.10
N LEU A 241 -6.18 0.91 -10.14
CA LEU A 241 -5.88 0.76 -8.72
C LEU A 241 -5.41 -0.66 -8.42
N LEU A 242 -6.19 -1.66 -8.86
CA LEU A 242 -5.83 -3.08 -8.70
C LEU A 242 -4.48 -3.39 -9.34
N THR A 243 -4.22 -2.93 -10.57
CA THR A 243 -2.95 -3.13 -11.26
C THR A 243 -1.77 -2.55 -10.46
N TYR A 244 -1.97 -1.37 -9.85
CA TYR A 244 -0.97 -0.77 -9.00
C TYR A 244 -0.72 -1.58 -7.72
N MET A 245 -1.80 -2.03 -7.05
CA MET A 245 -1.74 -2.87 -5.85
C MET A 245 -1.07 -4.22 -6.14
N ASP A 246 -1.40 -4.86 -7.26
CA ASP A 246 -0.80 -6.12 -7.73
C ASP A 246 0.72 -6.05 -7.91
N THR A 247 1.27 -4.84 -8.03
CA THR A 247 2.71 -4.60 -8.14
C THR A 247 3.32 -4.08 -6.85
N ASN A 248 2.60 -3.20 -6.14
CA ASN A 248 3.17 -2.36 -5.09
C ASN A 248 2.57 -2.60 -3.71
N TRP A 249 1.56 -3.45 -3.54
CA TRP A 249 0.96 -3.79 -2.24
C TRP A 249 0.90 -5.31 -2.12
N LYS A 250 2.07 -5.90 -1.86
CA LYS A 250 2.29 -7.35 -2.00
C LYS A 250 2.29 -8.04 -0.64
N ASP A 251 1.71 -9.22 -0.60
CA ASP A 251 1.98 -10.19 0.46
C ASP A 251 3.28 -10.95 0.14
N TYR A 252 4.24 -10.92 1.06
CA TYR A 252 5.47 -11.70 0.92
C TYR A 252 5.22 -13.22 1.00
N GLN A 253 4.08 -13.66 1.53
CA GLN A 253 3.67 -15.07 1.54
C GLN A 253 2.94 -15.49 0.26
N GLY A 254 2.62 -14.52 -0.62
CA GLY A 254 2.10 -14.77 -1.97
C GLY A 254 0.57 -14.81 -2.10
N ASN A 255 -0.18 -14.38 -1.08
CA ASN A 255 -1.64 -14.21 -1.16
C ASN A 255 -2.06 -12.77 -0.87
N ASP A 256 -1.97 -11.93 -1.90
CA ASP A 256 -2.24 -10.50 -1.80
C ASP A 256 -3.69 -10.20 -1.39
N GLU A 257 -4.67 -10.98 -1.85
CA GLU A 257 -6.07 -10.78 -1.50
C GLU A 257 -6.27 -10.89 0.02
N SER A 258 -5.77 -11.98 0.64
CA SER A 258 -5.88 -12.15 2.09
C SER A 258 -5.16 -11.07 2.88
N PHE A 259 -4.12 -10.48 2.30
CA PHE A 259 -3.40 -9.38 2.91
C PHE A 259 -4.21 -8.08 2.81
N TRP A 260 -4.83 -7.78 1.67
CA TRP A 260 -5.71 -6.62 1.55
C TRP A 260 -6.97 -6.74 2.42
N GLU A 261 -7.52 -7.95 2.55
CA GLU A 261 -8.60 -8.25 3.51
C GLU A 261 -8.15 -7.93 4.95
N HIS A 262 -6.93 -8.33 5.32
CA HIS A 262 -6.36 -8.03 6.64
C HIS A 262 -6.22 -6.52 6.87
N GLU A 263 -5.62 -5.80 5.93
CA GLU A 263 -5.38 -4.35 6.07
C GLU A 263 -6.71 -3.59 6.17
N TRP A 264 -7.69 -3.93 5.32
CA TRP A 264 -9.01 -3.33 5.41
C TRP A 264 -9.73 -3.69 6.73
N GLY A 265 -9.86 -4.99 7.03
CA GLY A 265 -10.62 -5.47 8.18
C GLY A 265 -10.04 -4.97 9.50
N LYS A 266 -8.72 -4.99 9.64
CA LYS A 266 -8.04 -4.58 10.87
C LYS A 266 -7.88 -3.08 11.02
N HIS A 267 -7.54 -2.37 9.95
CA HIS A 267 -7.17 -0.94 10.00
C HIS A 267 -8.18 -0.04 9.30
N GLY A 268 -8.61 -0.39 8.10
CA GLY A 268 -9.60 0.39 7.34
C GLY A 268 -10.94 0.57 8.08
N THR A 269 -11.43 -0.49 8.75
CA THR A 269 -12.67 -0.42 9.54
C THR A 269 -12.59 0.56 10.73
N CYS A 270 -11.38 0.91 11.18
CA CYS A 270 -11.12 1.80 12.30
C CYS A 270 -10.99 3.28 11.93
N ILE A 271 -11.06 3.63 10.63
CA ILE A 271 -11.03 5.02 10.18
C ILE A 271 -12.45 5.58 10.27
N SER A 272 -12.69 6.47 11.24
CA SER A 272 -14.02 7.02 11.52
C SER A 272 -14.65 7.74 10.31
N THR A 273 -13.82 8.43 9.52
CA THR A 273 -14.28 9.19 8.37
C THR A 273 -14.68 8.31 7.17
N LEU A 274 -14.36 7.00 7.21
CA LEU A 274 -14.79 5.99 6.25
C LEU A 274 -16.07 5.24 6.68
N ASP A 275 -16.74 5.69 7.74
CA ASP A 275 -18.05 5.15 8.09
C ASP A 275 -19.06 5.36 6.95
N THR A 276 -19.93 4.38 6.71
CA THR A 276 -20.91 4.41 5.62
C THR A 276 -21.89 5.59 5.71
N THR A 277 -22.11 6.12 6.92
CA THR A 277 -22.94 7.30 7.17
C THR A 277 -22.30 8.62 6.71
N CYS A 278 -20.99 8.60 6.41
CA CYS A 278 -20.24 9.76 5.91
C CYS A 278 -20.34 9.96 4.39
N TYR A 279 -21.21 9.20 3.72
CA TYR A 279 -21.41 9.22 2.28
C TYR A 279 -22.80 9.71 1.90
N ASP A 280 -22.85 10.70 1.00
CA ASP A 280 -24.09 11.06 0.33
C ASP A 280 -24.38 10.02 -0.77
N ASN A 281 -25.60 9.47 -0.77
CA ASN A 281 -26.04 8.42 -1.70
C ASN A 281 -25.14 7.17 -1.65
N TYR A 282 -24.83 6.70 -0.44
CA TYR A 282 -23.96 5.55 -0.21
C TYR A 282 -24.31 4.35 -1.11
N LYS A 283 -23.29 3.87 -1.83
CA LYS A 283 -23.31 2.57 -2.49
C LYS A 283 -22.47 1.60 -1.64
N PRO A 284 -22.96 0.38 -1.36
CA PRO A 284 -22.21 -0.61 -0.60
C PRO A 284 -20.75 -0.74 -1.06
N GLN A 285 -19.83 -0.80 -0.09
CA GLN A 285 -18.39 -0.96 -0.26
C GLN A 285 -17.66 0.22 -0.92
N THR A 286 -18.28 1.41 -1.04
CA THR A 286 -17.59 2.61 -1.53
C THR A 286 -16.40 3.00 -0.63
N GLU A 287 -16.56 2.84 0.68
CA GLU A 287 -15.54 3.15 1.68
C GLU A 287 -14.27 2.30 1.56
N VAL A 288 -14.42 1.07 1.09
CA VAL A 288 -13.29 0.16 0.83
C VAL A 288 -12.46 0.71 -0.32
N VAL A 289 -13.13 1.14 -1.39
CA VAL A 289 -12.47 1.72 -2.56
C VAL A 289 -11.68 2.97 -2.16
N ASP A 290 -12.28 3.87 -1.39
CA ASP A 290 -11.63 5.11 -0.95
C ASP A 290 -10.40 4.85 -0.07
N TYR A 291 -10.46 3.82 0.80
CA TYR A 291 -9.31 3.40 1.60
C TYR A 291 -8.10 3.04 0.74
N PHE A 292 -8.31 2.12 -0.22
CA PHE A 292 -7.24 1.66 -1.10
C PHE A 292 -6.75 2.77 -2.04
N GLU A 293 -7.66 3.58 -2.58
CA GLU A 293 -7.28 4.74 -3.41
C GLU A 293 -6.42 5.73 -2.63
N LYS A 294 -6.78 6.06 -1.39
CA LYS A 294 -6.02 7.00 -0.57
C LYS A 294 -4.64 6.48 -0.21
N ALA A 295 -4.53 5.22 0.23
CA ALA A 295 -3.24 4.61 0.53
C ALA A 295 -2.32 4.58 -0.70
N VAL A 296 -2.87 4.25 -1.88
CA VAL A 296 -2.12 4.26 -3.14
C VAL A 296 -1.73 5.68 -3.57
N GLU A 297 -2.60 6.67 -3.41
CA GLU A 297 -2.31 8.08 -3.68
C GLU A 297 -1.12 8.57 -2.85
N LEU A 298 -1.15 8.34 -1.54
CA LEU A 298 -0.07 8.73 -0.63
C LEU A 298 1.24 8.03 -1.00
N ASN A 299 1.20 6.72 -1.29
CA ASN A 299 2.38 5.97 -1.68
C ASN A 299 2.99 6.47 -3.00
N LYS A 300 2.17 6.83 -4.00
CA LYS A 300 2.66 7.41 -5.26
C LYS A 300 3.34 8.75 -5.04
N GLY A 301 2.87 9.53 -4.07
CA GLY A 301 3.49 10.79 -3.65
C GLY A 301 4.82 10.63 -2.91
N LEU A 302 5.17 9.42 -2.47
CA LEU A 302 6.26 9.19 -1.52
C LEU A 302 7.17 8.01 -1.91
N ASN A 303 8.07 8.28 -2.84
CA ASN A 303 9.05 7.30 -3.33
C ASN A 303 10.27 7.19 -2.40
N SER A 304 10.15 6.37 -1.36
CA SER A 304 11.21 6.13 -0.36
C SER A 304 12.53 5.65 -0.98
N TYR A 305 12.47 4.79 -1.99
CA TYR A 305 13.68 4.31 -2.66
C TYR A 305 14.45 5.47 -3.29
N LYS A 306 13.74 6.32 -4.06
CA LYS A 306 14.35 7.48 -4.71
C LYS A 306 14.90 8.48 -3.68
N ILE A 307 14.15 8.77 -2.63
CA ILE A 307 14.57 9.68 -1.55
C ILE A 307 15.90 9.22 -0.93
N LEU A 308 16.00 7.92 -0.61
CA LEU A 308 17.22 7.34 -0.07
C LEU A 308 18.36 7.34 -1.10
N ALA A 309 18.07 6.96 -2.35
CA ALA A 309 19.06 6.92 -3.42
C ALA A 309 19.66 8.30 -3.73
N ASP A 310 18.83 9.36 -3.76
CA ASP A 310 19.26 10.75 -3.95
C ASP A 310 20.21 11.21 -2.82
N ALA A 311 20.08 10.62 -1.62
CA ALA A 311 20.99 10.84 -0.49
C ALA A 311 22.21 9.89 -0.48
N GLY A 312 22.41 9.09 -1.53
CA GLY A 312 23.50 8.11 -1.63
C GLY A 312 23.28 6.83 -0.82
N ILE A 313 22.06 6.59 -0.34
CA ILE A 313 21.66 5.40 0.41
C ILE A 313 20.95 4.46 -0.57
N THR A 314 21.66 3.46 -1.07
CA THR A 314 21.13 2.49 -2.05
C THR A 314 21.23 1.07 -1.49
N PRO A 315 20.40 0.14 -1.96
CA PRO A 315 20.51 -1.24 -1.51
C PRO A 315 21.91 -1.82 -1.78
N SER A 316 22.48 -2.53 -0.81
CA SER A 316 23.81 -3.12 -0.90
C SER A 316 23.90 -4.44 -0.14
N GLN A 317 24.74 -5.35 -0.64
CA GLN A 317 25.07 -6.59 0.06
C GLN A 317 26.10 -6.40 1.17
N THR A 318 26.88 -5.32 1.12
CA THR A 318 28.04 -5.10 2.00
C THR A 318 28.02 -3.76 2.72
N ALA A 319 27.48 -2.71 2.09
CA ALA A 319 27.40 -1.41 2.72
C ALA A 319 26.37 -1.43 3.86
N THR A 320 26.66 -0.64 4.88
CA THR A 320 25.74 -0.38 5.99
C THR A 320 25.66 1.10 6.23
N TYR A 321 24.53 1.54 6.78
CA TYR A 321 24.23 2.93 7.03
C TYR A 321 24.07 3.19 8.52
N THR A 322 24.21 4.45 8.92
CA THR A 322 23.77 4.89 10.25
C THR A 322 22.29 5.21 10.22
N LEU A 323 21.61 5.01 11.36
CA LEU A 323 20.20 5.36 11.50
C LEU A 323 19.95 6.83 11.17
N ILE A 324 20.81 7.72 11.65
CA ILE A 324 20.66 9.17 11.45
C ILE A 324 20.80 9.58 9.97
N GLN A 325 21.62 8.89 9.18
CA GLN A 325 21.71 9.14 7.73
C GLN A 325 20.38 8.83 7.03
N ILE A 326 19.77 7.69 7.35
CA ILE A 326 18.48 7.28 6.79
C ILE A 326 17.38 8.26 7.24
N GLN A 327 17.32 8.57 8.54
CA GLN A 327 16.32 9.51 9.10
C GLN A 327 16.44 10.91 8.49
N ASN A 328 17.65 11.43 8.29
CA ASN A 328 17.86 12.74 7.69
C ASN A 328 17.40 12.79 6.23
N ALA A 329 17.68 11.74 5.45
CA ALA A 329 17.23 11.65 4.06
C ALA A 329 15.70 11.66 3.96
N LEU A 330 15.04 10.83 4.76
CA LEU A 330 13.57 10.73 4.74
C LEU A 330 12.90 11.99 5.31
N LYS A 331 13.45 12.57 6.38
CA LYS A 331 12.98 13.84 6.95
C LYS A 331 13.06 14.99 5.94
N ALA A 332 14.11 15.05 5.12
CA ALA A 332 14.25 16.10 4.13
C ALA A 332 13.12 16.09 3.09
N ALA A 333 12.53 14.92 2.80
CA ALA A 333 11.42 14.77 1.88
C ALA A 333 10.04 14.89 2.56
N HIS A 334 9.87 14.27 3.74
CA HIS A 334 8.58 14.23 4.46
C HIS A 334 8.35 15.43 5.39
N GLY A 335 9.41 16.14 5.79
CA GLY A 335 9.39 17.21 6.78
C GLY A 335 9.62 16.73 8.21
N PHE A 336 9.22 15.50 8.54
CA PHE A 336 9.38 14.86 9.84
C PHE A 336 10.10 13.52 9.71
N VAL A 337 10.70 13.06 10.82
CA VAL A 337 11.38 11.77 10.85
C VAL A 337 10.33 10.65 10.87
N PRO A 338 10.26 9.76 9.87
CA PRO A 338 9.35 8.62 9.93
C PRO A 338 9.82 7.59 10.96
N THR A 339 8.91 6.71 11.38
CA THR A 339 9.30 5.54 12.18
C THR A 339 10.00 4.51 11.30
N LEU A 340 11.13 3.97 11.77
CA LEU A 340 11.92 2.98 11.03
C LEU A 340 11.92 1.61 11.69
N GLY A 341 11.45 0.61 10.97
CA GLY A 341 11.44 -0.78 11.42
C GLY A 341 12.65 -1.55 10.90
N CYS A 342 13.42 -2.13 11.81
CA CYS A 342 14.46 -3.10 11.48
C CYS A 342 14.24 -4.45 12.15
N LYS A 343 14.59 -5.50 11.42
CA LYS A 343 14.70 -6.86 11.96
C LYS A 343 16.13 -7.35 11.81
N SER A 344 16.76 -7.68 12.94
CA SER A 344 18.17 -8.12 12.97
C SER A 344 19.14 -7.15 12.26
N GLY A 345 18.87 -5.84 12.40
CA GLY A 345 19.64 -4.76 11.77
C GLY A 345 19.37 -4.55 10.28
N VAL A 346 18.47 -5.32 9.67
CA VAL A 346 18.01 -5.10 8.29
C VAL A 346 16.82 -4.16 8.32
N LEU A 347 16.91 -3.08 7.54
CA LEU A 347 15.82 -2.12 7.34
C LEU A 347 14.70 -2.79 6.55
N GLN A 348 13.48 -2.80 7.11
CA GLN A 348 12.32 -3.48 6.54
C GLN A 348 11.07 -2.61 6.47
N GLU A 349 10.91 -1.64 7.36
CA GLU A 349 9.70 -0.80 7.39
C GLU A 349 10.01 0.68 7.50
N ILE A 350 9.15 1.49 6.87
CA ILE A 350 9.08 2.94 7.06
C ILE A 350 7.62 3.31 7.30
N TRP A 351 7.33 4.05 8.38
CA TRP A 351 5.98 4.54 8.68
C TRP A 351 5.98 6.07 8.67
N TYR A 352 5.21 6.63 7.74
CA TYR A 352 5.07 8.07 7.56
C TYR A 352 3.80 8.55 8.22
N HIS A 353 3.96 9.49 9.14
CA HIS A 353 2.89 9.97 10.01
C HIS A 353 2.26 11.24 9.49
N TYR A 354 0.93 11.28 9.56
CA TYR A 354 0.10 12.40 9.16
C TYR A 354 -0.98 12.68 10.20
N ASN A 355 -1.23 13.97 10.45
CA ASN A 355 -2.55 14.39 10.90
C ASN A 355 -3.38 14.74 9.66
N VAL A 356 -4.70 14.67 9.75
CA VAL A 356 -5.59 14.89 8.60
C VAL A 356 -6.49 16.08 8.87
N LEU A 357 -6.47 17.05 7.95
CA LEU A 357 -7.39 18.18 7.92
C LEU A 357 -8.63 17.78 7.12
N GLY A 358 -9.70 17.39 7.82
CA GLY A 358 -10.94 16.90 7.22
C GLY A 358 -11.03 15.37 7.24
N SER A 359 -11.60 14.78 6.17
CA SER A 359 -11.81 13.34 6.04
C SER A 359 -10.64 12.62 5.36
N VAL A 360 -10.54 11.30 5.48
CA VAL A 360 -9.50 10.52 4.77
C VAL A 360 -9.68 10.58 3.25
N GLN A 361 -10.92 10.60 2.76
CA GLN A 361 -11.23 10.56 1.33
C GLN A 361 -10.73 11.81 0.60
N THR A 362 -11.01 13.00 1.15
CA THR A 362 -10.83 14.29 0.44
C THR A 362 -10.00 15.31 1.22
N GLY A 363 -9.70 15.04 2.48
CA GLY A 363 -8.93 15.93 3.35
C GLY A 363 -7.45 16.00 3.00
N GLN A 364 -6.76 16.92 3.67
CA GLN A 364 -5.33 17.11 3.49
C GLN A 364 -4.55 16.31 4.52
N PHE A 365 -3.65 15.46 4.06
CA PHE A 365 -2.70 14.73 4.88
C PHE A 365 -1.51 15.65 5.19
N VAL A 366 -1.41 16.10 6.43
CA VAL A 366 -0.39 17.02 6.93
C VAL A 366 0.68 16.21 7.67
N PRO A 367 1.93 16.15 7.18
CA PRO A 367 3.02 15.44 7.86
C PRO A 367 3.17 15.88 9.33
N THR A 368 3.46 14.92 10.21
CA THR A 368 3.67 15.17 11.64
C THR A 368 4.80 14.31 12.21
N GLU A 369 5.25 14.65 13.41
CA GLU A 369 6.15 13.79 14.21
C GLU A 369 5.40 12.51 14.63
N PRO A 370 6.09 11.35 14.72
CA PRO A 370 5.50 10.12 15.23
C PRO A 370 4.91 10.26 16.64
N ASP A 371 3.75 9.63 16.86
CA ASP A 371 3.05 9.48 18.14
C ASP A 371 3.72 8.50 19.14
N GLY A 372 4.78 7.81 18.72
CA GLY A 372 5.43 6.80 19.55
C GLY A 372 6.92 6.56 19.25
N THR A 373 7.31 5.28 19.31
CA THR A 373 8.71 4.87 19.10
C THR A 373 9.17 5.25 17.69
N LYS A 374 10.32 5.92 17.60
CA LYS A 374 10.84 6.44 16.32
C LYS A 374 11.63 5.42 15.50
N SER A 375 12.12 4.34 16.11
CA SER A 375 12.92 3.33 15.41
C SER A 375 13.15 2.07 16.23
N THR A 376 13.22 0.92 15.56
CA THR A 376 13.79 -0.34 16.10
C THR A 376 15.17 -0.66 15.51
N CYS A 377 15.69 0.20 14.65
CA CYS A 377 17.00 0.05 14.01
C CYS A 377 18.16 0.40 14.95
N PRO A 378 19.32 -0.28 14.82
CA PRO A 378 20.53 0.10 15.55
C PRO A 378 21.05 1.47 15.08
N ALA A 379 21.75 2.19 15.96
CA ALA A 379 22.31 3.51 15.62
C ALA A 379 23.27 3.47 14.43
N THR A 380 24.01 2.36 14.27
CA THR A 380 24.96 2.12 13.18
C THR A 380 24.80 0.70 12.65
N GLY A 381 25.33 0.44 11.44
CA GLY A 381 25.33 -0.91 10.87
C GLY A 381 23.97 -1.34 10.31
N VAL A 382 23.07 -0.40 10.02
CA VAL A 382 21.78 -0.69 9.39
C VAL A 382 22.01 -1.20 7.98
N LYS A 383 21.49 -2.39 7.68
CA LYS A 383 21.60 -3.04 6.37
C LYS A 383 20.38 -2.68 5.53
N TYR A 384 20.61 -2.10 4.36
CA TYR A 384 19.58 -1.91 3.35
C TYR A 384 19.88 -2.91 2.22
N LEU A 385 19.28 -4.09 2.28
CA LEU A 385 19.67 -5.23 1.44
C LEU A 385 19.08 -5.14 0.03
N VAL A 386 19.77 -5.72 -0.95
CA VAL A 386 19.31 -5.74 -2.35
C VAL A 386 18.13 -6.72 -2.49
N LYS A 387 17.03 -6.28 -3.11
CA LYS A 387 15.96 -7.16 -3.55
C LYS A 387 16.45 -8.07 -4.68
N TYR A 388 15.96 -9.31 -4.72
CA TYR A 388 16.34 -10.30 -5.72
C TYR A 388 17.84 -10.62 -5.74
N ALA A 389 18.53 -10.39 -4.61
CA ALA A 389 19.94 -10.73 -4.47
C ALA A 389 20.16 -12.23 -4.68
N THR A 390 20.97 -12.59 -5.68
CA THR A 390 21.44 -13.96 -5.85
C THR A 390 22.49 -14.27 -4.79
N GLY A 391 22.06 -14.94 -3.72
CA GLY A 391 22.94 -15.61 -2.77
C GLY A 391 23.24 -14.81 -1.51
N THR A 392 22.69 -15.27 -0.39
CA THR A 392 23.47 -15.55 0.82
C THR A 392 22.79 -16.75 1.50
N PRO A 393 23.51 -17.86 1.73
CA PRO A 393 22.98 -18.98 2.49
C PRO A 393 22.83 -18.54 3.95
N SER A 394 21.58 -18.36 4.40
CA SER A 394 21.29 -18.30 5.83
C SER A 394 21.43 -19.72 6.36
N GLY A 395 22.57 -20.03 6.95
CA GLY A 395 22.77 -21.30 7.65
C GLY A 395 21.78 -21.39 8.80
N THR A 396 20.98 -22.45 8.84
CA THR A 396 20.89 -23.43 9.94
C THR A 396 19.81 -24.48 9.60
N ALA A 397 20.13 -25.73 9.95
CA ALA A 397 19.30 -26.94 9.99
C ALA A 397 19.04 -27.66 8.65
N THR A 398 19.94 -28.62 8.40
CA THR A 398 19.83 -29.79 7.55
C THR A 398 18.45 -30.46 7.63
N ALA A 399 17.76 -30.54 6.49
CA ALA A 399 16.87 -31.64 6.15
C ALA A 399 17.26 -32.13 4.74
N PRO A 400 17.41 -33.46 4.51
CA PRO A 400 17.95 -33.95 3.25
C PRO A 400 16.88 -33.85 2.16
N ALA A 401 17.17 -33.07 1.11
CA ALA A 401 16.37 -33.00 -0.11
C ALA A 401 17.31 -33.08 -1.33
N PRO A 402 16.81 -33.62 -2.46
CA PRO A 402 17.49 -34.66 -3.23
C PRO A 402 18.57 -34.14 -4.17
N THR A 403 19.50 -35.04 -4.47
CA THR A 403 20.68 -34.88 -5.32
C THR A 403 20.30 -34.49 -6.75
N GLY A 404 20.83 -33.35 -7.21
CA GLY A 404 20.74 -32.89 -8.59
C GLY A 404 21.78 -31.81 -8.87
N THR A 405 23.06 -32.15 -8.76
CA THR A 405 24.21 -31.28 -9.04
C THR A 405 24.48 -31.15 -10.55
N GLY A 406 23.60 -30.46 -11.26
CA GLY A 406 23.87 -29.97 -12.61
C GLY A 406 24.06 -28.45 -12.60
N ALA A 407 25.04 -27.94 -13.35
CA ALA A 407 25.09 -26.51 -13.64
C ALA A 407 23.77 -26.09 -14.32
N PRO A 408 23.15 -24.96 -13.94
CA PRO A 408 21.95 -24.45 -14.60
C PRO A 408 22.22 -24.28 -16.11
N PHE A 409 21.20 -24.57 -16.94
CA PHE A 409 21.29 -24.54 -18.40
C PHE A 409 22.38 -25.45 -19.01
N SER A 410 22.51 -26.67 -18.48
CA SER A 410 23.31 -27.74 -19.09
C SER A 410 22.50 -29.02 -19.22
N GLY A 411 22.65 -29.72 -20.35
CA GLY A 411 21.95 -30.99 -20.59
C GLY A 411 20.45 -30.80 -20.82
N LYS A 412 19.63 -31.75 -20.35
CA LYS A 412 18.18 -31.71 -20.53
C LYS A 412 17.49 -30.98 -19.38
N GLY A 413 16.41 -30.27 -19.70
CA GLY A 413 15.61 -29.56 -18.70
C GLY A 413 14.34 -28.92 -19.26
N PHE A 414 13.64 -28.19 -18.41
CA PHE A 414 12.45 -27.40 -18.72
C PHE A 414 12.71 -25.91 -18.47
N LEU A 415 11.95 -25.06 -19.15
CA LEU A 415 11.96 -23.61 -18.94
C LEU A 415 10.65 -23.19 -18.27
N GLN A 416 10.71 -22.99 -16.96
CA GLN A 416 9.58 -22.58 -16.13
C GLN A 416 9.36 -21.07 -16.26
N ALA A 417 8.13 -20.65 -16.54
CA ALA A 417 7.78 -19.26 -16.79
C ALA A 417 7.36 -18.56 -15.50
N TYR A 418 7.96 -17.42 -15.21
CA TYR A 418 7.67 -16.61 -14.03
C TYR A 418 7.25 -15.21 -14.45
N THR A 419 6.06 -14.78 -14.00
CA THR A 419 5.58 -13.39 -14.10
C THR A 419 5.17 -12.96 -12.71
N SER A 420 5.48 -11.70 -12.35
CA SER A 420 5.17 -11.16 -11.01
C SER A 420 5.65 -12.06 -9.87
N GLY A 421 6.83 -12.70 -10.03
CA GLY A 421 7.44 -13.60 -9.04
C GLY A 421 6.83 -15.00 -8.92
N SER A 422 5.69 -15.28 -9.56
CA SER A 422 5.03 -16.58 -9.50
C SER A 422 5.35 -17.45 -10.71
N ASN A 423 5.56 -18.75 -10.50
CA ASN A 423 5.54 -19.71 -11.60
C ASN A 423 4.12 -19.74 -12.18
N LYS A 424 4.00 -19.45 -13.46
CA LYS A 424 2.74 -19.47 -14.20
C LYS A 424 2.90 -20.37 -15.42
N GLY A 425 3.34 -21.61 -15.24
CA GLY A 425 3.52 -22.58 -16.32
C GLY A 425 4.92 -22.53 -16.93
N CYS A 426 5.04 -22.78 -18.23
CA CYS A 426 6.35 -23.04 -18.84
C CYS A 426 6.34 -22.85 -20.36
N LEU A 427 7.54 -22.88 -20.95
CA LEU A 427 7.66 -22.93 -22.39
C LEU A 427 7.31 -24.32 -22.94
N ILE A 428 6.61 -24.31 -24.08
CA ILE A 428 6.29 -25.50 -24.85
C ILE A 428 7.13 -25.55 -26.13
N GLY A 429 7.08 -26.67 -26.86
CA GLY A 429 8.10 -27.02 -27.85
C GLY A 429 8.38 -25.98 -28.94
N ALA A 430 7.42 -25.12 -29.28
CA ALA A 430 7.60 -24.05 -30.27
C ALA A 430 8.29 -22.78 -29.71
N GLY A 431 8.53 -22.70 -28.39
CA GLY A 431 9.06 -21.51 -27.72
C GLY A 431 7.98 -20.56 -27.18
N THR A 432 6.70 -20.92 -27.29
CA THR A 432 5.59 -20.16 -26.70
C THR A 432 5.36 -20.55 -25.24
N TRP A 433 4.76 -19.63 -24.48
CA TRP A 433 4.44 -19.82 -23.08
C TRP A 433 3.03 -20.40 -22.90
N TYR A 434 2.87 -21.40 -22.04
CA TYR A 434 1.59 -22.02 -21.74
C TYR A 434 1.41 -22.28 -20.24
N THR A 435 0.20 -22.02 -19.72
CA THR A 435 -0.11 -22.07 -18.27
C THR A 435 -0.75 -23.38 -17.80
N THR A 436 -1.33 -24.18 -18.69
CA THR A 436 -2.19 -25.33 -18.32
C THR A 436 -1.71 -26.68 -18.86
N GLY A 437 -0.58 -26.72 -19.57
CA GLY A 437 -0.09 -27.94 -20.25
C GLY A 437 1.27 -28.44 -19.80
N THR A 438 1.71 -29.52 -20.42
CA THR A 438 3.01 -30.15 -20.15
C THR A 438 4.15 -29.32 -20.71
N CYS A 439 5.15 -29.04 -19.87
CA CYS A 439 6.37 -28.36 -20.27
C CYS A 439 7.14 -29.16 -21.32
N ALA A 440 7.67 -28.46 -22.32
CA ALA A 440 8.53 -29.10 -23.30
C ALA A 440 9.94 -29.29 -22.75
N GLY A 441 10.53 -30.45 -23.04
CA GLY A 441 11.95 -30.68 -22.79
C GLY A 441 12.82 -29.90 -23.75
N TYR A 442 13.83 -29.24 -23.20
CA TYR A 442 14.89 -28.53 -23.89
C TYR A 442 16.21 -29.21 -23.64
N THR A 443 17.13 -29.10 -24.59
CA THR A 443 18.54 -29.45 -24.43
C THR A 443 19.37 -28.18 -24.54
N ALA A 444 20.10 -27.85 -23.48
CA ALA A 444 21.06 -26.76 -23.45
C ALA A 444 22.46 -27.31 -23.78
N THR A 445 23.10 -26.73 -24.79
CA THR A 445 24.43 -27.13 -25.26
C THR A 445 25.35 -25.91 -25.27
N GLU A 446 26.50 -26.03 -24.60
CA GLU A 446 27.51 -24.97 -24.52
C GLU A 446 27.88 -24.43 -25.91
N SER A 447 27.95 -23.11 -26.03
CA SER A 447 28.29 -22.42 -27.28
C SER A 447 28.88 -21.04 -26.98
N GLY A 448 30.19 -20.89 -27.22
CA GLY A 448 30.90 -19.64 -26.93
C GLY A 448 30.87 -19.30 -25.43
N ALA A 449 30.46 -18.06 -25.11
CA ALA A 449 30.33 -17.59 -23.72
C ALA A 449 28.96 -17.95 -23.08
N GLY A 450 28.15 -18.75 -23.75
CA GLY A 450 26.81 -19.12 -23.31
C GLY A 450 26.40 -20.51 -23.78
N PHE A 451 25.15 -20.69 -24.16
CA PHE A 451 24.61 -21.95 -24.64
C PHE A 451 23.54 -21.74 -25.71
N THR A 452 23.34 -22.76 -26.54
CA THR A 452 22.21 -22.88 -27.47
C THR A 452 21.14 -23.77 -26.86
N LEU A 453 19.88 -23.54 -27.24
CA LEU A 453 18.74 -24.36 -26.81
C LEU A 453 18.15 -25.10 -28.01
N LYS A 454 17.75 -26.36 -27.79
CA LYS A 454 17.02 -27.18 -28.77
C LYS A 454 15.81 -27.83 -28.12
N SER A 455 14.66 -27.78 -28.78
CA SER A 455 13.45 -28.50 -28.39
C SER A 455 13.14 -29.64 -29.36
N SER A 456 12.04 -30.37 -29.14
CA SER A 456 11.53 -31.34 -30.11
C SER A 456 11.11 -30.74 -31.46
N LYS A 457 10.98 -29.41 -31.57
CA LYS A 457 10.62 -28.71 -32.81
C LYS A 457 11.83 -28.27 -33.63
N GLY A 458 13.03 -28.23 -33.03
CA GLY A 458 14.25 -27.79 -33.69
C GLY A 458 15.09 -26.91 -32.78
N ASP A 459 16.06 -26.23 -33.38
CA ASP A 459 16.90 -25.28 -32.67
C ASP A 459 16.10 -24.04 -32.28
N CYS A 460 16.47 -23.41 -31.18
CA CYS A 460 15.80 -22.23 -30.64
C CYS A 460 16.64 -20.98 -30.86
N GLY A 461 15.98 -19.89 -31.26
CA GLY A 461 16.62 -18.59 -31.47
C GLY A 461 15.62 -17.44 -31.33
N ILE A 462 16.15 -16.22 -31.31
CA ILE A 462 15.38 -14.99 -31.40
C ILE A 462 15.24 -14.62 -32.88
N VAL A 463 14.03 -14.79 -33.43
CA VAL A 463 13.69 -14.47 -34.82
C VAL A 463 12.70 -13.31 -34.79
N ASP A 464 13.05 -12.18 -35.40
CA ASP A 464 12.24 -10.95 -35.38
C ASP A 464 11.78 -10.55 -33.95
N SER A 465 12.71 -10.61 -33.00
CA SER A 465 12.47 -10.36 -31.56
C SER A 465 11.55 -11.38 -30.86
N VAL A 466 11.33 -12.56 -31.45
CA VAL A 466 10.47 -13.63 -30.89
C VAL A 466 11.30 -14.85 -30.55
N PHE A 467 11.16 -15.37 -29.34
CA PHE A 467 11.74 -16.66 -28.97
C PHE A 467 11.01 -17.79 -29.72
N THR A 468 11.72 -18.45 -30.63
CA THR A 468 11.15 -19.42 -31.56
C THR A 468 12.00 -20.68 -31.60
N CYS A 469 11.37 -21.85 -31.51
CA CYS A 469 12.01 -23.15 -31.74
C CYS A 469 11.35 -23.87 -32.89
N ALA A 470 12.07 -24.07 -33.99
CA ALA A 470 11.55 -24.75 -35.19
C ALA A 470 12.68 -25.29 -36.07
N ALA A 471 12.32 -26.16 -37.02
CA ALA A 471 13.25 -26.62 -38.03
C ALA A 471 13.72 -25.44 -38.89
N GLY A 472 15.04 -25.31 -39.07
CA GLY A 472 15.65 -24.24 -39.86
C GLY A 472 15.83 -22.91 -39.13
N VAL A 473 15.49 -22.82 -37.83
CA VAL A 473 15.86 -21.67 -37.00
C VAL A 473 17.37 -21.68 -36.75
N THR A 474 18.03 -20.56 -37.01
CA THR A 474 19.43 -20.37 -36.61
C THR A 474 19.50 -20.25 -35.09
N PRO A 475 20.31 -21.08 -34.40
CA PRO A 475 20.42 -21.02 -32.95
C PRO A 475 20.94 -19.67 -32.47
N SER A 476 20.26 -19.05 -31.50
CA SER A 476 20.83 -17.93 -30.74
C SER A 476 21.69 -18.44 -29.59
N VAL A 477 22.70 -17.66 -29.21
CA VAL A 477 23.46 -17.90 -27.97
C VAL A 477 22.76 -17.18 -26.84
N PHE A 478 22.31 -17.94 -25.85
CA PHE A 478 21.72 -17.47 -24.61
C PHE A 478 22.74 -17.53 -23.49
N THR A 479 22.50 -16.78 -22.43
CA THR A 479 23.33 -16.80 -21.22
C THR A 479 22.49 -17.11 -20.01
N ASP A 480 23.14 -17.62 -18.97
CA ASP A 480 22.55 -17.66 -17.63
C ASP A 480 22.78 -16.31 -16.96
N SER A 481 21.69 -15.65 -16.57
CA SER A 481 21.74 -14.49 -15.68
C SER A 481 20.95 -14.83 -14.43
N ALA A 482 21.64 -15.06 -13.31
CA ALA A 482 21.01 -15.30 -12.02
C ALA A 482 20.08 -16.53 -11.95
N GLY A 483 20.35 -17.58 -12.74
CA GLY A 483 19.50 -18.77 -12.88
C GLY A 483 18.32 -18.58 -13.84
N LEU A 484 18.27 -17.46 -14.56
CA LEU A 484 17.27 -17.15 -15.56
C LEU A 484 17.88 -17.17 -16.96
N LEU A 485 17.06 -17.58 -17.93
CA LEU A 485 17.39 -17.50 -19.34
C LEU A 485 17.57 -16.02 -19.69
N ALA A 486 18.69 -15.68 -20.31
CA ALA A 486 18.95 -14.33 -20.79
C ALA A 486 19.39 -14.34 -22.26
N TYR A 487 19.04 -13.26 -22.95
CA TYR A 487 19.46 -12.98 -24.32
C TYR A 487 20.00 -11.55 -24.36
N GLU A 488 21.17 -11.35 -24.98
CA GLU A 488 21.86 -10.06 -25.05
C GLU A 488 22.01 -9.35 -23.69
N GLY A 489 22.23 -10.13 -22.62
CA GLY A 489 22.44 -9.62 -21.26
C GLY A 489 21.16 -9.28 -20.48
N SER A 490 19.98 -9.50 -21.06
CA SER A 490 18.68 -9.29 -20.39
C SER A 490 17.96 -10.62 -20.17
N SER A 491 17.45 -10.84 -18.94
CA SER A 491 16.54 -11.94 -18.62
C SER A 491 15.06 -11.58 -18.82
N ASN A 492 14.78 -10.35 -19.25
CA ASN A 492 13.42 -9.88 -19.47
C ASN A 492 12.90 -10.32 -20.84
N PHE A 493 11.84 -11.10 -20.83
CA PHE A 493 11.02 -11.38 -22.01
C PHE A 493 9.61 -10.84 -21.78
N TYR A 494 8.82 -10.75 -22.83
CA TYR A 494 7.49 -10.16 -22.76
C TYR A 494 6.45 -10.94 -23.56
N THR A 495 5.19 -10.74 -23.20
CA THR A 495 4.00 -11.19 -23.94
C THR A 495 2.91 -10.13 -23.79
N THR A 496 1.86 -10.19 -24.63
CA THR A 496 0.75 -9.23 -24.60
C THR A 496 -0.18 -9.43 -23.41
N ALA A 497 -0.28 -10.67 -22.91
CA ALA A 497 -1.08 -11.04 -21.75
C ALA A 497 -0.56 -12.36 -21.14
N VAL A 498 -0.89 -12.61 -19.87
CA VAL A 498 -0.69 -13.91 -19.23
C VAL A 498 -1.58 -14.94 -19.94
N PRO A 499 -1.04 -16.03 -20.52
CA PRO A 499 -1.84 -17.02 -21.24
C PRO A 499 -2.82 -17.72 -20.29
N SER A 500 -4.02 -18.02 -20.77
CA SER A 500 -5.04 -18.71 -19.98
C SER A 500 -5.80 -19.73 -20.83
N GLY A 501 -6.31 -20.78 -20.17
CA GLY A 501 -6.99 -21.87 -20.87
C GLY A 501 -6.08 -22.54 -21.91
N SER A 502 -6.52 -22.55 -23.18
CA SER A 502 -5.78 -23.09 -24.33
C SER A 502 -4.93 -22.06 -25.09
N VAL A 503 -4.97 -20.79 -24.66
CA VAL A 503 -4.21 -19.72 -25.31
C VAL A 503 -2.73 -19.84 -24.95
N GLN A 504 -1.86 -19.62 -25.92
CA GLN A 504 -0.41 -19.60 -25.74
C GLN A 504 0.11 -18.16 -25.86
N GLY A 505 1.05 -17.80 -25.00
CA GLY A 505 1.74 -16.52 -25.02
C GLY A 505 2.89 -16.53 -26.00
N LYS A 506 2.91 -15.54 -26.90
CA LYS A 506 4.07 -15.29 -27.76
C LYS A 506 5.14 -14.59 -26.94
N VAL A 507 6.32 -15.20 -26.84
CA VAL A 507 7.43 -14.69 -26.03
C VAL A 507 8.34 -13.83 -26.88
N THR A 508 8.55 -12.58 -26.49
CA THR A 508 9.34 -11.60 -27.25
C THR A 508 10.42 -10.93 -26.41
N THR A 509 11.48 -10.44 -27.04
CA THR A 509 12.48 -9.57 -26.40
C THR A 509 12.08 -8.09 -26.46
N ALA A 510 11.16 -7.72 -27.35
CA ALA A 510 10.55 -6.40 -27.38
C ALA A 510 9.55 -6.24 -26.22
N GLN A 511 9.57 -5.08 -25.55
CA GLN A 511 8.71 -4.77 -24.42
C GLN A 511 7.22 -4.85 -24.79
N GLN A 512 6.45 -5.55 -23.96
CA GLN A 512 4.98 -5.65 -24.05
C GLN A 512 4.36 -5.56 -22.64
N ALA A 513 3.05 -5.71 -22.54
CA ALA A 513 2.28 -5.49 -21.32
C ALA A 513 2.66 -6.42 -20.15
N VAL A 514 3.11 -7.65 -20.44
CA VAL A 514 3.46 -8.62 -19.40
C VAL A 514 4.93 -8.99 -19.50
N LEU A 515 5.69 -8.71 -18.43
CA LEU A 515 7.04 -9.19 -18.24
C LEU A 515 7.03 -10.65 -17.78
N VAL A 516 7.82 -11.50 -18.44
CA VAL A 516 8.00 -12.90 -18.09
C VAL A 516 9.49 -13.24 -18.10
N THR A 517 9.91 -14.08 -17.15
CA THR A 517 11.27 -14.60 -17.04
C THR A 517 11.23 -16.13 -17.07
N PHE A 518 12.31 -16.79 -17.46
CA PHE A 518 12.34 -18.25 -17.57
C PHE A 518 13.45 -18.87 -16.74
N LYS A 519 13.09 -19.74 -15.80
CA LYS A 519 14.03 -20.45 -14.93
C LYS A 519 14.27 -21.86 -15.46
N TRP A 520 15.54 -22.28 -15.48
CA TRP A 520 15.89 -23.66 -15.84
C TRP A 520 15.54 -24.64 -14.73
N GLN A 521 14.95 -25.77 -15.12
CA GLN A 521 14.76 -26.92 -14.26
C GLN A 521 15.40 -28.13 -14.94
N SER A 522 16.53 -28.61 -14.43
CA SER A 522 17.21 -29.80 -14.94
C SER A 522 16.37 -31.06 -14.79
N THR A 523 16.62 -32.04 -15.67
CA THR A 523 15.97 -33.37 -15.68
C THR A 523 16.98 -34.51 -15.75
#